data_AF-A0A954K1T0-F1
#
_entry.id   AF-A0A954K1T0-F1
#
_cell.length_a   1.000
_cell.length_b   1.000
_cell.length_c   1.000
_cell.angle_alpha   90.00
_cell.angle_beta   90.00
_cell.angle_gamma   90.00
#
_symmetry.space_group_name_H-M   'P 1'
#
loop_
_entity.id
_entity.type
_entity.pdbx_description
1 polymer ?
#
loop_
_entity_poly.entity_id
_entity_poly.type
_entity_poly.pdbx_seq_one_letter_code
_entity_poly.pdbx_strand_id
1 'polypeptide(L)' 'MVAIRYGKVSITGNFRENNEDNYYVDSINKYFLVADGMGGQCAGEKASQLAIELIPQKLDELINFEDDT' A
#
# COMPACT_ATOMS: atom_id res chain seq x y z
N MET A 1 -10.30 2.78 -23.88
CA MET A 1 -10.15 2.84 -22.41
C MET A 1 -9.54 1.54 -21.93
N VAL A 2 -8.41 1.61 -21.23
CA VAL A 2 -7.79 0.44 -20.61
C VAL A 2 -8.58 0.11 -19.34
N ALA A 3 -9.08 -1.12 -19.23
CA ALA A 3 -9.74 -1.60 -18.02
C ALA A 3 -8.72 -2.35 -17.17
N ILE A 4 -8.32 -1.78 -16.03
CA ILE A 4 -7.42 -2.44 -15.08
C ILE A 4 -8.25 -3.37 -14.19
N ARG A 5 -7.92 -4.65 -14.18
CA ARG A 5 -8.43 -5.64 -13.21
C ARG A 5 -7.31 -5.96 -12.23
N TYR A 6 -7.59 -5.85 -10.94
CA TYR A 6 -6.62 -6.15 -9.89
C TYR A 6 -7.28 -6.93 -8.75
N GLY A 7 -6.44 -7.51 -7.90
CA GLY A 7 -6.83 -8.18 -6.67
C GLY A 7 -5.76 -7.94 -5.62
N LYS A 8 -6.09 -8.17 -4.36
CA LYS A 8 -5.18 -7.99 -3.23
C LYS A 8 -5.25 -9.21 -2.31
N VAL A 9 -4.10 -9.66 -1.85
CA VAL A 9 -3.97 -10.69 -0.82
C VAL A 9 -2.72 -10.36 -0.02
N SER A 10 -2.83 -10.47 1.31
CA SER A 10 -1.69 -10.35 2.22
C SER A 10 -1.86 -11.41 3.30
N ILE A 11 -0.83 -12.21 3.52
CA ILE A 11 -0.84 -13.34 4.45
C ILE A 11 0.47 -13.37 5.23
N THR A 12 0.43 -13.80 6.49
CA THR A 12 1.61 -13.92 7.36
C THR A 12 2.66 -14.91 6.83
N GLY A 13 2.24 -15.88 6.02
CA GLY A 13 3.08 -16.99 5.58
C GLY A 13 3.27 -18.04 6.67
N ASN A 14 4.34 -18.83 6.56
CA ASN A 14 4.51 -20.07 7.33
C ASN A 14 5.39 -19.94 8.59
N PHE A 15 6.09 -18.83 8.76
CA PHE A 15 7.18 -18.71 9.74
C PHE A 15 7.01 -17.58 10.76
N ARG A 16 6.28 -16.52 10.40
CA ARG A 16 6.06 -15.38 11.28
C ARG A 16 4.75 -15.56 12.05
N GLU A 17 4.68 -14.97 13.23
CA GLU A 17 3.43 -14.92 14.01
C GLU A 17 2.55 -13.72 13.63
N ASN A 18 3.18 -12.65 13.15
CA ASN A 18 2.50 -11.43 12.74
C ASN A 18 2.84 -11.05 11.30
N ASN A 19 1.85 -10.53 10.57
CA ASN A 19 2.05 -10.05 9.22
C ASN A 19 2.42 -8.57 9.26
N GLU A 20 3.63 -8.24 8.82
CA GLU A 20 4.11 -6.85 8.77
C GLU A 20 3.83 -6.21 7.41
N ASP A 21 3.17 -6.91 6.48
CA ASP A 21 2.82 -6.41 5.15
C ASP A 21 1.48 -5.67 5.16
N ASN A 22 1.47 -4.45 4.62
CA ASN A 22 0.27 -3.67 4.36
C ASN A 22 0.17 -3.26 2.89
N TYR A 23 -1.04 -2.91 2.45
CA TYR A 23 -1.27 -2.43 1.09
C TYR A 23 -2.35 -1.34 1.08
N TYR A 24 -2.33 -0.51 0.05
CA TYR A 24 -3.39 0.46 -0.27
C TYR A 24 -3.79 0.35 -1.74
N VAL A 25 -5.08 0.51 -1.99
CA VAL A 25 -5.67 0.49 -3.33
C VAL A 25 -6.46 1.76 -3.50
N ASP A 26 -6.07 2.57 -4.47
CA ASP A 26 -6.81 3.79 -4.80
C ASP A 26 -8.17 3.45 -5.44
N SER A 27 -9.20 4.18 -5.02
CA SER A 27 -10.60 3.91 -5.42
C SER A 27 -10.87 4.14 -6.90
N ILE A 28 -10.08 5.00 -7.55
CA ILE A 28 -10.19 5.33 -8.97
C ILE A 28 -9.01 4.75 -9.78
N ASN A 29 -8.26 3.82 -9.18
CA ASN A 29 -7.15 3.08 -9.79
C ASN A 29 -6.00 3.94 -10.34
N LYS A 30 -5.74 5.10 -9.71
CA LYS A 30 -4.57 5.94 -10.03
C LYS A 30 -3.25 5.23 -9.73
N TYR A 31 -3.20 4.53 -8.59
CA TYR A 31 -2.03 3.80 -8.12
C TYR A 31 -2.40 2.69 -7.13
N PHE A 32 -1.43 1.82 -6.88
CA PHE A 32 -1.51 0.76 -5.88
C PHE A 32 -0.23 0.80 -5.05
N LEU A 33 -0.34 0.51 -3.76
CA LEU A 33 0.79 0.56 -2.83
C LEU A 33 0.90 -0.76 -2.07
N VAL A 34 2.13 -1.24 -1.90
CA VAL A 34 2.49 -2.36 -1.04
C VAL A 34 3.63 -1.90 -0.15
N ALA A 35 3.53 -2.17 1.15
CA ALA A 35 4.52 -1.81 2.16
C ALA A 35 4.89 -3.04 2.97
N ASP A 36 6.15 -3.48 2.85
CA ASP A 36 6.76 -4.54 3.67
C ASP A 36 7.33 -3.88 4.95
N GLY A 37 6.72 -4.19 6.09
CA GLY A 37 7.16 -3.69 7.38
C GLY A 37 8.38 -4.44 7.88
N MET A 38 9.38 -3.69 8.37
CA MET A 38 10.58 -4.26 8.97
C MET A 38 10.80 -3.70 10.38
N GLY A 39 11.26 -4.54 11.29
CA GLY A 39 11.57 -4.15 12.68
C GLY A 39 11.25 -5.22 13.71
N GLY A 40 10.46 -6.24 13.34
CA GLY A 40 9.95 -7.23 14.29
C GLY A 40 8.86 -6.67 15.21
N GLN A 41 8.21 -7.56 15.97
CA GLN A 41 7.01 -7.34 16.78
C GLN A 41 6.65 -5.87 17.08
N CYS A 42 5.45 -5.47 16.65
CA CYS A 42 4.84 -4.13 16.76
C CYS A 42 5.51 -3.01 15.95
N ALA A 43 6.82 -3.06 15.68
CA ALA A 43 7.51 -2.00 14.94
C ALA A 43 7.30 -2.12 13.42
N GLY A 44 7.45 -3.32 12.85
CA GLY A 44 7.28 -3.52 11.41
C GLY A 44 5.85 -3.29 10.94
N GLU A 45 4.87 -3.86 11.65
CA GLU A 45 3.44 -3.63 11.38
C GLU A 45 3.08 -2.14 11.45
N LYS A 46 3.59 -1.42 12.47
CA LYS A 46 3.30 0.02 12.59
C LYS A 46 3.96 0.82 11.46
N ALA A 47 5.15 0.45 11.03
CA ALA A 47 5.84 1.10 9.93
C ALA A 47 5.09 0.94 8.61
N SER A 48 4.66 -0.28 8.26
CA SER A 48 3.90 -0.51 7.03
C SER A 48 2.50 0.09 7.08
N GLN A 49 1.86 0.12 8.26
CA GLN A 49 0.61 0.86 8.48
C GLN A 49 0.78 2.35 8.21
N LEU A 50 1.81 2.99 8.79
CA LEU A 50 2.07 4.41 8.58
C LEU A 50 2.36 4.73 7.11
N ALA A 51 3.07 3.83 6.41
CA ALA A 51 3.35 3.99 5.00
C ALA A 51 2.04 4.05 4.17
N ILE A 52 1.11 3.11 4.38
CA ILE A 52 -0.16 3.11 3.65
C ILE A 52 -1.13 4.23 4.06
N GLU A 53 -0.95 4.84 5.23
CA GLU A 53 -1.76 5.98 5.67
C GLU A 53 -1.25 7.31 5.09
N LEU A 54 0.07 7.51 5.09
CA LEU A 54 0.68 8.81 4.77
C LEU A 54 1.05 8.96 3.29
N ILE A 55 1.49 7.89 2.63
CA ILE A 55 1.92 7.96 1.23
C ILE A 55 0.77 8.35 0.30
N PRO A 56 -0.46 7.80 0.41
CA PRO A 56 -1.57 8.21 -0.45
C PRO A 56 -1.87 9.71 -0.37
N GLN A 57 -1.88 10.27 0.85
CA GLN A 57 -2.10 11.69 1.08
C GLN A 57 -1.04 12.54 0.37
N LYS A 58 0.23 12.12 0.44
CA LYS A 58 1.33 12.83 -0.22
C LYS A 58 1.30 12.68 -1.74
N LEU A 59 0.94 11.51 -2.25
CA LEU A 59 0.82 11.30 -3.70
C LEU A 59 -0.31 12.15 -4.29
N ASP A 60 -1.44 12.27 -3.59
CA ASP A 60 -2.55 13.12 -4.03
C ASP A 60 -2.20 14.62 -4.03
N GLU A 61 -1.27 15.06 -3.18
CA GLU A 61 -0.75 16.43 -3.19
C GLU A 61 0.32 16.67 -4.26
N LEU A 62 1.15 15.66 -4.54
CA LEU A 62 2.38 15.81 -5.34
C LEU A 62 2.22 15.40 -6.80
N ILE A 63 1.25 14.55 -7.12
CA ILE A 63 1.05 14.01 -8.46
C ILE A 63 -0.30 14.48 -8.99
N ASN A 64 -0.25 15.25 -10.07
CA ASN A 64 -1.44 15.53 -10.84
C ASN A 64 -1.70 14.38 -11.82
N PHE A 65 -2.71 13.57 -11.54
CA PHE A 65 -3.10 12.45 -12.39
C PHE A 65 -3.97 12.86 -13.59
N GLU A 66 -4.25 14.15 -13.75
CA GLU A 66 -5.03 14.72 -14.86
C GLU A 66 -4.16 15.17 -16.05
N ASP A 67 -2.82 15.26 -15.88
CA ASP A 67 -1.91 15.85 -16.87
C ASP A 67 -1.55 14.93 -18.07
N ASP A 68 -2.17 13.75 -18.19
CA ASP A 68 -1.91 12.76 -19.26
C ASP A 68 -2.94 12.78 -20.40
N THR A 69 -3.75 13.85 -20.53
CA THR A 69 -4.66 14.07 -21.69
C THR A 69 -4.15 15.05 -22.72
#